data_AF-A0A5E4HHU6-F1
#
_entry.id   AF-A0A5E4HHU6-F1
#
_cell.length_a   1.000
_cell.length_b   1.000
_cell.length_c   1.000
_cell.angle_alpha   90.00
_cell.angle_beta   90.00
_cell.angle_gamma   90.00
#
_symmetry.space_group_name_H-M   'P 1'
#
loop_
_entity.id
_entity.type
_entity.pdbx_description
1 polymer ?
#
loop_
_entity_poly.entity_id
_entity_poly.type
_entity_poly.pdbx_seq_one_letter_code
_entity_poly.pdbx_strand_id
1 'polypeptide(L)'
;MKKHEIDRHRNMSVQLGMPRGTAANRLRKLVLFDVLKRHDENVCYRCELEIESADKLSIEHKEPWENVDVSLFWDLSNVAFSHLSCNCAAARRPQTGKPDIKRITPPQGAARCRSHKKFLPAEKFSKNASNWNGLRRDCKEHEKEYKDRIRGKVSEDSADGLQTVSNTVPS
;
A
#
# COMPACT_ATOMS: atom_id res chain seq x y z
N MET A 1 7.59 -28.47 -4.33
CA MET A 1 6.68 -28.40 -5.50
C MET A 1 7.43 -28.94 -6.71
N LYS A 2 6.86 -29.91 -7.42
CA LYS A 2 7.42 -30.49 -8.64
C LYS A 2 7.35 -29.44 -9.77
N LYS A 3 8.26 -29.50 -10.76
CA LYS A 3 8.35 -28.52 -11.87
C LYS A 3 7.01 -28.28 -12.58
N HIS A 4 6.26 -29.34 -12.86
CA HIS A 4 4.95 -29.24 -13.52
C HIS A 4 3.91 -28.46 -12.69
N GLU A 5 4.00 -28.46 -11.36
CA GLU A 5 3.10 -27.72 -10.49
C GLU A 5 3.38 -26.21 -10.58
N ILE A 6 4.67 -25.85 -10.70
CA ILE A 6 5.12 -24.46 -10.90
C ILE A 6 4.63 -23.95 -12.24
N ASP A 7 4.84 -24.72 -13.31
CA ASP A 7 4.42 -24.35 -14.67
C ASP A 7 2.88 -24.20 -14.76
N ARG A 8 2.13 -25.11 -14.12
CA ARG A 8 0.67 -24.99 -14.01
C ARG A 8 0.26 -23.69 -13.30
N HIS A 9 0.88 -23.36 -12.17
CA HIS A 9 0.58 -22.13 -11.44
C HIS A 9 0.88 -20.87 -12.27
N ARG A 10 1.98 -20.90 -13.03
CA ARG A 10 2.36 -19.80 -13.94
C ARG A 10 1.35 -19.65 -15.08
N ASN A 11 1.02 -20.74 -15.78
CA ASN A 11 0.09 -20.73 -16.91
C ASN A 11 -1.30 -20.25 -16.49
N MET A 12 -1.80 -20.71 -15.33
CA MET A 12 -3.07 -20.22 -14.79
C MET A 12 -3.03 -18.73 -14.47
N SER A 13 -1.92 -18.23 -13.91
CA SER A 13 -1.80 -16.80 -13.60
C SER A 13 -1.74 -15.93 -14.85
N VAL A 14 -1.08 -16.42 -15.92
CA VAL A 14 -1.06 -15.77 -17.23
C VAL A 14 -2.46 -15.75 -17.84
N GLN A 15 -3.17 -16.88 -17.83
CA GLN A 15 -4.52 -17.00 -18.38
C GLN A 15 -5.53 -16.10 -17.66
N LEU A 16 -5.45 -16.02 -16.32
CA LEU A 16 -6.35 -15.19 -15.51
C LEU A 16 -5.93 -13.71 -15.47
N GLY A 17 -4.73 -13.36 -15.95
CA GLY A 17 -4.14 -12.03 -15.80
C GLY A 17 -3.82 -11.64 -14.36
N MET A 18 -3.92 -12.57 -13.40
CA MET A 18 -3.67 -12.36 -11.98
C MET A 18 -3.37 -13.69 -11.26
N PRO A 19 -2.79 -13.65 -10.05
CA PRO A 19 -2.57 -14.86 -9.27
C PRO A 19 -3.88 -15.63 -8.98
N ARG A 20 -3.83 -16.97 -9.07
CA ARG A 20 -5.00 -17.85 -8.84
C ARG A 20 -5.74 -17.54 -7.53
N GLY A 21 -5.01 -17.29 -6.44
CA GLY A 21 -5.60 -16.98 -5.15
C GLY A 21 -6.42 -15.68 -5.17
N THR A 22 -5.90 -14.64 -5.84
CA THR A 22 -6.61 -13.37 -6.03
C THR A 22 -7.87 -13.56 -6.86
N ALA A 23 -7.79 -14.30 -7.97
CA ALA A 23 -8.95 -14.60 -8.81
C ALA A 23 -10.03 -15.36 -8.02
N ALA A 24 -9.65 -16.38 -7.24
CA ALA A 24 -10.58 -17.14 -6.42
C ALA A 24 -11.24 -16.28 -5.33
N ASN A 25 -10.49 -15.42 -4.66
CA ASN A 25 -11.04 -14.49 -3.66
C ASN A 25 -12.02 -13.49 -4.30
N ARG A 26 -11.67 -12.94 -5.47
CA ARG A 26 -12.55 -12.03 -6.23
C ARG A 26 -13.84 -12.74 -6.64
N LEU A 27 -13.74 -13.97 -7.16
CA LEU A 27 -14.89 -14.78 -7.54
C LEU A 27 -15.81 -15.06 -6.34
N ARG A 28 -15.26 -15.51 -5.21
CA ARG A 28 -16.07 -15.75 -3.99
C ARG A 28 -16.79 -14.48 -3.54
N LYS A 29 -16.13 -13.32 -3.60
CA LYS A 29 -16.74 -12.03 -3.24
C LYS A 29 -17.88 -11.64 -4.20
N LEU A 30 -17.70 -11.86 -5.50
CA LEU A 30 -18.74 -11.62 -6.51
C LEU A 30 -19.95 -12.53 -6.30
N VAL A 31 -19.72 -13.83 -6.09
CA VAL A 31 -20.79 -14.80 -5.82
C VAL A 31 -21.54 -14.47 -4.55
N LEU A 32 -20.84 -14.13 -3.46
CA LEU A 32 -21.46 -13.70 -2.22
C LEU A 32 -22.32 -12.46 -2.43
N PHE A 33 -21.79 -11.42 -3.07
CA PHE A 33 -22.53 -10.18 -3.31
C PHE A 33 -23.79 -10.41 -4.15
N ASP A 34 -23.72 -11.26 -5.18
CA ASP A 34 -24.88 -11.65 -5.98
C ASP A 34 -25.95 -12.35 -5.16
N VAL A 35 -25.57 -13.27 -4.26
CA VAL A 35 -26.52 -13.91 -3.32
C VAL A 35 -27.17 -12.86 -2.41
N LEU A 36 -26.38 -11.95 -1.83
CA LEU A 36 -26.92 -10.90 -0.95
C LEU A 36 -27.92 -10.01 -1.68
N LYS A 37 -27.59 -9.56 -2.89
CA LYS A 37 -28.49 -8.78 -3.75
C LYS A 37 -29.81 -9.54 -4.04
N ARG A 38 -29.74 -10.84 -4.31
CA ARG A 38 -30.94 -11.67 -4.59
C ARG A 38 -31.86 -11.85 -3.40
N HIS A 39 -31.36 -11.68 -2.18
CA HIS A 39 -32.11 -11.81 -0.94
C HIS A 39 -32.36 -10.48 -0.24
N ASP A 40 -32.07 -9.34 -0.89
CA ASP A 40 -32.14 -7.99 -0.31
C ASP A 40 -31.31 -7.83 0.99
N GLU A 41 -30.26 -8.64 1.13
CA GLU A 41 -29.34 -8.65 2.29
C GLU A 41 -28.10 -7.79 2.03
N ASN A 42 -28.05 -7.05 0.92
CA ASN A 42 -26.94 -6.14 0.60
C ASN A 42 -27.09 -4.77 1.27
N VAL A 43 -27.66 -4.72 2.47
CA VAL A 43 -27.78 -3.49 3.29
C VAL A 43 -26.64 -3.44 4.29
N CYS A 44 -25.97 -2.30 4.37
CA CYS A 44 -24.85 -2.10 5.29
C CYS A 44 -25.32 -2.05 6.73
N TYR A 45 -24.85 -2.97 7.58
CA TYR A 45 -25.16 -3.01 9.02
C TYR A 45 -24.75 -1.74 9.79
N ARG A 46 -23.82 -0.94 9.25
CA ARG A 46 -23.28 0.25 9.93
C ARG A 46 -24.04 1.53 9.60
N CYS A 47 -24.39 1.76 8.33
CA CYS A 47 -25.01 2.99 7.88
C CYS A 47 -26.41 2.80 7.29
N GLU A 48 -26.91 1.56 7.25
CA GLU A 48 -28.25 1.19 6.80
C GLU A 48 -28.53 1.51 5.32
N LEU A 49 -27.49 1.84 4.55
CA LEU A 49 -27.57 2.08 3.10
C LEU A 49 -27.17 0.83 2.31
N GLU A 50 -27.69 0.74 1.09
CA GLU A 50 -27.38 -0.35 0.16
C GLU A 50 -25.89 -0.38 -0.23
N ILE A 51 -25.31 -1.57 -0.29
CA ILE A 51 -24.00 -1.85 -0.85
C ILE A 51 -24.15 -2.00 -2.36
N GLU A 52 -23.62 -1.03 -3.10
CA GLU A 52 -23.82 -0.92 -4.55
C GLU A 52 -23.05 -1.97 -5.36
N SER A 53 -21.89 -2.43 -4.88
CA SER A 53 -21.02 -3.34 -5.63
C SER A 53 -20.22 -4.29 -4.74
N ALA A 54 -19.83 -5.42 -5.31
CA ALA A 54 -18.98 -6.40 -4.64
C ALA A 54 -17.63 -5.81 -4.18
N ASP A 55 -17.08 -4.81 -4.88
CA ASP A 55 -15.83 -4.16 -4.46
C ASP A 55 -16.02 -3.34 -3.19
N LYS A 56 -17.21 -2.74 -3.00
CA LYS A 56 -17.59 -2.02 -1.79
C LYS A 56 -18.03 -2.94 -0.66
N LEU A 57 -18.33 -4.21 -0.89
CA LEU A 57 -18.73 -5.17 0.15
C LEU A 57 -17.57 -5.48 1.12
N SER A 58 -17.88 -5.57 2.40
CA SER A 58 -17.02 -6.11 3.46
C SER A 58 -17.83 -7.08 4.32
N ILE A 59 -17.14 -8.09 4.85
CA ILE A 59 -17.68 -9.01 5.85
C ILE A 59 -16.96 -8.67 7.15
N GLU A 60 -17.72 -8.40 8.21
CA GLU A 60 -17.17 -8.06 9.51
C GLU A 60 -17.91 -8.80 10.63
N HIS A 61 -17.28 -8.84 11.80
CA HIS A 61 -17.94 -9.29 13.02
C HIS A 61 -18.56 -8.09 13.73
N LYS A 62 -19.81 -8.21 14.19
CA LYS A 62 -20.53 -7.18 14.95
C LYS A 62 -19.81 -6.92 16.28
N GLU A 63 -19.48 -8.00 16.96
CA GLU A 63 -18.73 -8.04 18.20
C GLU A 63 -17.27 -8.48 18.01
N PRO A 64 -16.36 -8.03 18.89
CA PRO A 64 -14.97 -8.45 18.88
C PRO A 64 -14.85 -9.92 19.26
N TRP A 65 -14.16 -10.72 18.44
CA TRP A 65 -13.78 -12.09 18.83
C TRP A 65 -12.30 -12.17 19.26
N GLU A 66 -11.42 -11.38 18.64
CA GLU A 66 -9.98 -11.39 18.92
C GLU A 66 -9.72 -10.96 20.37
N ASN A 67 -8.99 -11.79 21.14
CA ASN A 67 -8.72 -11.61 22.57
C ASN A 67 -9.96 -11.54 23.48
N VAL A 68 -11.13 -11.97 22.99
CA VAL A 68 -12.36 -12.02 23.78
C VAL A 68 -12.85 -13.47 23.85
N ASP A 69 -13.34 -14.01 22.74
CA ASP A 69 -13.80 -15.38 22.64
C ASP A 69 -13.74 -15.87 21.18
N VAL A 70 -13.12 -17.03 20.97
CA VAL A 70 -13.00 -17.66 19.66
C VAL A 70 -14.36 -18.18 19.16
N SER A 71 -15.32 -18.47 20.06
CA SER A 71 -16.66 -18.90 19.67
C SER A 71 -17.37 -17.84 18.81
N LEU A 72 -17.17 -16.55 19.12
CA LEU A 72 -17.71 -15.40 18.38
C LEU A 72 -17.18 -15.30 16.94
N PHE A 73 -16.05 -15.93 16.63
CA PHE A 73 -15.54 -15.97 15.26
C PHE A 73 -16.42 -16.83 14.35
N TRP A 74 -16.94 -17.94 14.89
CA TRP A 74 -17.72 -18.95 14.18
C TRP A 74 -19.23 -18.71 14.25
N ASP A 75 -19.68 -17.82 15.13
CA ASP A 75 -21.08 -17.44 15.24
C ASP A 75 -21.52 -16.61 14.02
N LEU A 76 -22.38 -17.20 13.19
CA LEU A 76 -22.96 -16.53 12.02
C LEU A 76 -23.86 -15.36 12.39
N SER A 77 -24.47 -15.37 13.58
CA SER A 77 -25.28 -14.24 14.06
C SER A 77 -24.43 -13.01 14.38
N ASN A 78 -23.14 -13.24 14.68
CA ASN A 78 -22.13 -12.22 14.88
C ASN A 78 -21.49 -11.74 13.57
N VAL A 79 -21.78 -12.36 12.42
CA VAL A 79 -21.30 -11.89 11.11
C VAL A 79 -22.28 -10.89 10.52
N ALA A 80 -21.75 -9.84 9.90
CA ALA A 80 -22.54 -8.82 9.20
C ALA A 80 -21.85 -8.37 7.91
N PHE A 81 -22.64 -7.75 7.03
CA PHE A 81 -22.17 -7.13 5.80
C PHE A 81 -22.18 -5.61 5.93
N SER A 82 -21.16 -4.97 5.38
CA SER A 82 -21.05 -3.51 5.40
C SER A 82 -20.30 -2.96 4.19
N HIS A 83 -20.35 -1.65 4.00
CA HIS A 83 -19.39 -1.01 3.10
C HIS A 83 -17.99 -1.15 3.67
N LEU A 84 -17.03 -1.43 2.79
CA LEU A 84 -15.61 -1.47 3.11
C LEU A 84 -15.14 -0.17 3.76
N SER A 85 -15.63 0.98 3.30
CA SER A 85 -15.35 2.29 3.92
C SER A 85 -15.85 2.37 5.35
N CYS A 86 -17.07 1.89 5.63
CA CYS A 86 -17.65 1.86 6.96
C CYS A 86 -16.88 0.93 7.89
N ASN A 87 -16.55 -0.29 7.45
CA ASN A 87 -15.72 -1.21 8.23
C ASN A 87 -14.33 -0.61 8.52
N CYS A 88 -13.66 -0.06 7.50
CA CYS A 88 -12.36 0.58 7.70
C CYS A 88 -12.40 1.78 8.67
N ALA A 89 -13.50 2.51 8.74
CA ALA A 89 -13.71 3.60 9.68
C ALA A 89 -14.01 3.08 11.10
N ALA A 90 -14.77 2.00 11.22
CA ALA A 90 -15.11 1.32 12.48
C ALA A 90 -13.94 0.47 13.03
N ALA A 91 -12.95 0.16 12.20
CA ALA A 91 -11.79 -0.64 12.58
C ALA A 91 -11.12 -0.05 13.82
N ARG A 92 -11.06 -0.85 14.88
CA ARG A 92 -10.36 -0.53 16.11
C ARG A 92 -8.87 -0.56 15.86
N ARG A 93 -8.35 0.54 15.35
CA ARG A 93 -6.91 0.77 15.33
C ARG A 93 -6.50 0.79 16.80
N PRO A 94 -5.55 -0.05 17.23
CA PRO A 94 -4.97 0.16 18.54
C PRO A 94 -4.55 1.63 18.55
N GLN A 95 -4.94 2.37 19.58
CA GLN A 95 -4.25 3.60 19.94
C GLN A 95 -2.84 3.20 20.40
N THR A 96 -2.06 2.53 19.55
CA THR A 96 -0.63 2.75 19.56
C THR A 96 -0.49 4.23 19.22
N GLY A 97 -0.52 5.08 20.24
CA GLY A 97 -0.05 6.45 20.20
C GLY A 97 1.44 6.52 19.85
N LYS A 98 1.96 5.57 19.06
CA LYS A 98 3.16 5.74 18.29
C LYS A 98 2.81 6.85 17.31
N PRO A 99 3.32 8.09 17.52
CA PRO A 99 3.19 9.10 16.49
C PRO A 99 3.65 8.45 15.20
N ASP A 100 2.97 8.75 14.09
CA ASP A 100 3.51 8.47 12.76
C ASP A 100 5.01 8.77 12.85
N ILE A 101 5.89 7.83 12.53
CA ILE A 101 7.35 8.02 12.69
C ILE A 101 7.79 9.31 11.96
N LYS A 102 6.98 9.77 11.00
CA LYS A 102 7.10 11.04 10.27
C LYS A 102 6.80 12.30 11.11
N ARG A 103 6.15 12.17 12.27
CA ARG A 103 5.69 13.22 13.21
C ARG A 103 6.22 12.98 14.62
N ILE A 104 7.43 12.43 14.78
CA ILE A 104 8.13 12.53 16.07
C ILE A 104 8.48 14.01 16.25
N THR A 105 7.91 14.67 17.25
CA THR A 105 8.26 16.04 17.60
C THR A 105 9.75 16.09 17.91
N PRO A 106 10.56 16.79 17.12
CA PRO A 106 11.98 16.91 17.41
C PRO A 106 12.17 17.77 18.68
N PRO A 107 13.30 17.59 19.40
CA PRO A 107 13.78 18.61 20.31
C PRO A 107 13.84 19.98 19.63
N GLN A 108 13.64 21.06 20.39
CA GLN A 108 13.63 22.42 19.84
C GLN A 108 14.92 22.68 19.03
N GLY A 109 14.77 23.15 17.79
CA GLY A 109 15.90 23.42 16.90
C GLY A 109 16.54 22.17 16.27
N ALA A 110 15.93 20.99 16.36
CA ALA A 110 16.42 19.77 15.73
C ALA A 110 15.46 19.23 14.64
N ALA A 111 15.97 18.36 13.77
CA ALA A 111 15.20 17.55 12.84
C ALA A 111 15.85 16.17 12.66
N ARG A 112 15.05 15.15 12.35
CA ARG A 112 15.54 13.79 12.17
C ARG A 112 15.95 13.54 10.72
N CYS A 113 17.20 13.14 10.50
CA CYS A 113 17.68 12.74 9.17
C CYS A 113 17.28 11.28 8.90
N ARG A 114 16.66 11.02 7.74
CA ARG A 114 16.24 9.67 7.34
C ARG A 114 17.42 8.71 7.21
N SER A 115 18.52 9.15 6.58
CA SER A 115 19.70 8.31 6.38
C SER A 115 20.47 8.03 7.68
N HIS A 116 20.74 9.06 8.49
CA HIS A 116 21.43 8.89 9.77
C HIS A 116 20.57 8.25 10.88
N LYS A 117 19.24 8.24 10.71
CA LYS A 117 18.24 7.78 11.70
C LYS A 117 18.27 8.50 13.06
N LYS A 118 19.03 9.59 13.22
CA LYS A 118 19.18 10.41 14.43
C LYS A 118 18.69 11.86 14.26
N PHE A 119 18.43 12.55 15.38
CA PHE A 119 18.17 13.98 15.38
C PHE A 119 19.49 14.76 15.20
N LEU A 120 19.44 15.75 14.33
CA LEU A 120 20.53 16.67 14.04
C LEU A 120 20.00 18.11 14.17
N PRO A 121 20.86 19.12 14.39
CA PRO A 121 20.44 20.52 14.38
C PRO A 121 19.73 20.88 13.07
N ALA A 122 18.64 21.65 13.15
CA ALA A 122 17.82 22.07 12.03
C ALA A 122 18.64 22.80 10.94
N GLU A 123 19.71 23.48 11.33
CA GLU A 123 20.67 24.14 10.44
C GLU A 123 21.38 23.19 9.48
N LYS A 124 21.50 21.90 9.85
CA LYS A 124 22.05 20.83 8.99
C LYS A 124 21.06 20.39 7.92
N PHE A 125 19.86 20.96 7.84
CA PHE A 125 18.84 20.64 6.85
C PHE A 125 18.58 21.82 5.92
N SER A 126 18.21 21.54 4.68
CA SER A 126 17.70 22.52 3.73
C SER A 126 16.22 22.81 4.02
N LYS A 127 15.76 24.05 3.79
CA LYS A 127 14.34 24.42 3.97
C LYS A 127 13.46 23.77 2.91
N ASN A 128 12.24 23.37 3.29
CA ASN A 128 11.19 22.93 2.39
C ASN A 128 9.81 23.22 3.01
N ALA A 129 9.14 24.27 2.53
CA ALA A 129 7.84 24.71 3.05
C ALA A 129 6.70 23.70 2.84
N SER A 130 6.84 22.78 1.87
CA SER A 130 5.84 21.71 1.66
C SER A 130 5.85 20.62 2.74
N ASN A 131 6.92 20.54 3.55
CA ASN A 131 7.02 19.57 4.63
C ASN A 131 6.46 20.17 5.93
N TRP A 132 5.84 19.33 6.77
CA TRP A 132 5.17 19.75 8.01
C TRP A 132 6.06 20.53 9.00
N ASN A 133 7.37 20.29 8.99
CA ASN A 133 8.36 20.97 9.84
C ASN A 133 9.19 22.02 9.09
N GLY A 134 8.83 22.34 7.84
CA GLY A 134 9.55 23.33 7.01
C GLY A 134 10.96 22.92 6.57
N LEU A 135 11.38 21.66 6.78
CA LEU A 135 12.74 21.17 6.50
C LEU A 135 12.73 19.92 5.61
N ARG A 136 13.81 19.67 4.87
CA ARG A 136 14.01 18.44 4.09
C ARG A 136 14.16 17.21 5.01
N ARG A 137 13.93 16.01 4.46
CA ARG A 137 14.01 14.73 5.20
C ARG A 137 15.44 14.26 5.45
N ASP A 138 16.37 14.71 4.62
CA ASP A 138 17.79 14.38 4.69
C ASP A 138 18.60 15.62 5.05
N CYS A 139 19.70 15.43 5.77
CA CYS A 139 20.63 16.53 6.04
C CYS A 139 21.35 16.94 4.75
N LYS A 140 21.92 18.14 4.74
CA LYS A 140 22.66 18.71 3.59
C LYS A 140 23.76 17.80 3.06
N GLU A 141 24.41 17.05 3.95
CA GLU A 141 25.45 16.07 3.62
C GLU A 141 24.89 14.92 2.78
N HIS A 142 23.86 14.21 3.26
CA HIS A 142 23.21 13.15 2.49
C HIS A 142 22.49 13.68 1.24
N GLU A 143 21.99 14.91 1.27
CA GLU A 143 21.44 15.57 0.08
C GLU A 143 22.54 15.79 -0.98
N LYS A 144 23.75 16.15 -0.55
CA LYS A 144 24.92 16.29 -1.43
C LYS A 144 25.35 14.92 -1.97
N GLU A 145 25.55 13.92 -1.12
CA GLU A 145 25.90 12.56 -1.54
C GLU A 145 24.90 11.99 -2.55
N TYR A 146 23.61 12.20 -2.31
CA TYR A 146 22.56 11.79 -3.24
C TYR A 146 22.71 12.50 -4.59
N LYS A 147 22.93 13.82 -4.60
CA LYS A 147 23.12 14.59 -5.83
C LYS A 147 24.39 14.18 -6.58
N ASP A 148 25.48 13.95 -5.87
CA ASP A 148 26.77 13.54 -6.45
C ASP A 148 26.64 12.15 -7.09
N ARG A 149 25.95 11.21 -6.43
CA ARG A 149 25.65 9.89 -7.01
C ARG A 149 24.77 9.97 -8.26
N ILE A 150 23.79 10.87 -8.28
CA ILE A 150 22.95 11.06 -9.47
C ILE A 150 23.76 11.71 -10.60
N ARG A 151 24.61 12.71 -10.30
CA ARG A 151 25.47 13.36 -11.30
C ARG A 151 26.51 12.41 -11.89
N GLY A 152 27.12 11.56 -11.06
CA GLY A 152 28.08 10.54 -11.53
C GLY A 152 27.46 9.49 -12.45
N LYS A 153 26.20 9.10 -12.21
CA LYS A 153 25.46 8.20 -13.11
C LYS A 153 25.20 8.83 -14.48
N VAL A 154 24.87 10.12 -14.54
CA VAL A 154 24.59 10.82 -15.81
C VAL A 154 25.86 10.94 -16.67
N SER A 155 27.05 11.04 -16.07
CA SER A 155 28.31 11.11 -16.81
C SER A 155 28.77 9.77 -17.40
N GLU A 156 28.51 8.64 -16.74
CA GLU A 156 28.87 7.31 -17.27
C GLU A 156 27.96 6.91 -18.45
N ASP A 157 26.65 7.21 -18.36
CA ASP A 157 25.69 6.88 -19.41
C ASP A 157 25.81 7.77 -20.68
N SER A 158 26.65 8.83 -20.65
CA SER A 158 26.84 9.75 -21.78
C SER A 158 28.07 9.44 -22.66
N ALA A 159 28.89 8.44 -22.30
CA ALA A 159 30.15 8.14 -22.99
C ALA A 159 30.04 7.13 -24.15
N ASP A 160 28.93 6.40 -24.28
CA ASP A 160 28.74 5.36 -25.32
C ASP A 160 27.96 5.83 -26.57
N GLY A 161 27.77 7.14 -26.73
CA GLY A 161 26.88 7.74 -27.73
C GLY A 161 27.57 8.36 -28.95
N LEU A 162 28.56 7.73 -29.59
CA LEU A 162 29.00 8.13 -30.94
C LEU A 162 29.44 6.91 -31.77
N GLN A 163 28.46 6.25 -32.39
CA GLN A 163 28.69 5.51 -33.63
C GLN A 163 27.99 6.26 -34.77
N THR A 164 28.80 6.87 -35.63
CA THR A 164 28.38 7.49 -36.87
C THR A 164 27.99 6.41 -37.87
N VAL A 165 26.69 6.26 -38.13
CA VAL A 165 26.19 5.43 -39.23
C VAL A 165 26.42 6.16 -40.55
N SER A 166 27.34 5.64 -41.35
CA SER A 166 27.55 6.03 -42.74
C SER A 166 26.54 5.28 -43.62
N ASN A 167 25.59 6.01 -44.20
CA ASN A 167 24.63 5.47 -45.15
C ASN A 167 25.26 5.50 -46.56
N THR A 168 25.60 4.33 -47.09
CA THR A 168 25.80 4.13 -48.54
C THR A 168 24.49 3.65 -49.14
N VAL A 169 23.99 4.40 -50.14
CA VAL A 169 22.83 4.03 -50.97
C VAL A 169 23.37 3.39 -52.24
N PRO A 170 22.94 2.18 -52.65
CA PRO A 170 23.30 1.62 -53.94
C PRO A 170 22.28 1.98 -55.03
N SER A 171 22.79 2.29 -56.22
CA SER A 171 22.06 2.28 -57.50
C SER A 171 22.55 1.10 -58.34
#